data_AF-A0A6G6D098-F1
#
_entry.id   AF-A0A6G6D098-F1
#
_cell.length_a   1.000
_cell.length_b   1.000
_cell.length_c   1.000
_cell.angle_alpha   90.00
_cell.angle_beta   90.00
_cell.angle_gamma   90.00
#
_symmetry.space_group_name_H-M   'P 1'
#
loop_
_entity.id
_entity.type
_entity.pdbx_description
1 polymer ?
#
loop_
_entity_poly.entity_id
_entity_poly.type
_entity_poly.pdbx_seq_one_letter_code
_entity_poly.pdbx_strand_id
1 'polypeptide(L)' 'GSPSTVVTATDFCPPNYGLANDYGGWCNFPRQHFEMSEMAFAEIAMRKADIVQIQYK' A
#
# COMPACT_ATOMS: atom_id res chain seq x y z
N GLY A 1 3.98 -11.72 18.19
CA GLY A 1 3.10 -12.08 17.06
C GLY A 1 3.39 -11.15 15.90
N SER A 2 2.89 -11.45 14.70
CA SER A 2 2.97 -10.51 13.58
C SER A 2 2.14 -9.27 13.91
N PRO A 3 2.69 -8.05 13.82
CA PRO A 3 1.93 -6.83 14.08
C PRO A 3 0.78 -6.69 13.07
N SER A 4 -0.33 -6.12 13.52
CA SER A 4 -1.52 -5.88 12.68
C SER A 4 -2.17 -4.56 13.06
N THR A 5 -2.85 -3.95 12.11
CA THR A 5 -3.65 -2.74 12.30
C THR A 5 -4.98 -2.86 11.55
N VAL A 6 -5.98 -2.11 12.00
CA VAL A 6 -7.29 -2.03 11.34
C VAL A 6 -7.39 -0.64 10.73
N VAL A 7 -7.64 -0.60 9.42
CA VAL A 7 -7.79 0.65 8.68
C VAL A 7 -9.19 0.76 8.09
N THR A 8 -9.60 1.99 7.80
CA THR A 8 -10.80 2.27 7.00
C THR A 8 -10.33 2.73 5.63
N ALA A 9 -10.82 2.08 4.57
CA ALA A 9 -10.58 2.56 3.22
C ALA A 9 -11.34 3.88 3.00
N THR A 10 -10.59 4.96 2.77
CA THR A 10 -11.17 6.31 2.58
C THR A 10 -11.22 6.74 1.13
N ASP A 11 -10.42 6.13 0.26
CA ASP A 11 -10.29 6.53 -1.14
C ASP A 11 -9.93 5.34 -2.04
N PHE A 12 -9.98 5.56 -3.36
CA PHE A 12 -9.57 4.61 -4.39
C PHE A 12 -8.41 5.19 -5.20
N CYS A 13 -7.30 4.47 -5.30
CA CYS A 13 -6.19 4.86 -6.17
C CYS A 13 -6.43 4.38 -7.62
N PRO A 14 -6.68 5.28 -8.59
CA PRO A 14 -6.90 4.89 -9.98
C PRO A 14 -5.60 4.50 -10.69
N PRO A 15 -5.65 3.54 -11.64
CA PRO A 15 -4.49 3.20 -12.46
C PRO A 15 -4.08 4.36 -13.38
N ASN A 16 -2.79 4.51 -13.60
CA ASN A 16 -2.20 5.42 -14.58
C ASN A 16 -1.24 4.66 -15.51
N TYR A 17 -1.76 4.18 -16.64
CA TYR A 17 -1.01 3.41 -17.62
C TYR A 17 -0.06 4.26 -18.49
N GLY A 18 -0.06 5.58 -18.32
CA GLY A 18 0.93 6.47 -18.96
C GLY A 18 2.26 6.53 -18.21
N LEU A 19 2.32 5.99 -16.98
CA LEU A 19 3.50 6.00 -16.12
C LEU A 19 3.98 4.57 -15.82
N ALA A 20 5.28 4.45 -15.53
CA ALA A 20 5.88 3.17 -15.18
C ALA A 20 5.41 2.68 -13.80
N ASN A 21 5.31 1.37 -13.61
CA ASN A 21 4.75 0.78 -12.39
C ASN A 21 5.58 1.02 -11.12
N ASP A 22 6.84 1.43 -11.27
CA ASP A 22 7.78 1.83 -10.22
C ASP A 22 8.01 3.35 -10.16
N TYR A 23 7.35 4.11 -11.03
CA TYR A 23 7.48 5.56 -11.11
C TYR A 23 6.15 6.22 -11.49
N GLY A 24 5.22 6.24 -10.53
CA GLY A 24 3.92 6.91 -10.64
C GLY A 24 2.77 6.04 -11.15
N GLY A 25 3.05 4.81 -11.59
CA GLY A 25 2.06 3.80 -11.99
C GLY A 25 1.79 2.72 -10.95
N TRP A 26 2.00 3.00 -9.65
CA TRP A 26 1.89 2.01 -8.57
C TRP A 26 0.55 1.27 -8.52
N CYS A 27 -0.52 1.99 -8.90
CA CYS A 27 -1.88 1.48 -8.88
C CYS A 27 -2.30 0.69 -10.13
N ASN A 28 -1.36 0.46 -11.05
CA ASN A 28 -1.61 -0.30 -12.26
C ASN A 28 -1.78 -1.81 -11.97
N PHE A 29 -2.73 -2.43 -12.68
CA PHE A 29 -2.89 -3.88 -12.72
C PHE A 29 -1.58 -4.56 -13.22
N PRO A 30 -1.18 -5.73 -12.69
CA PRO A 30 -1.89 -6.65 -11.79
C PRO A 30 -1.67 -6.43 -10.28
N ARG A 31 -1.08 -5.31 -9.84
CA ARG A 31 -0.73 -5.13 -8.42
C ARG A 31 -1.94 -4.85 -7.55
N GLN A 32 -2.36 -5.86 -6.80
CA GLN A 32 -3.23 -5.65 -5.65
C GLN A 32 -2.40 -5.09 -4.49
N HIS A 33 -2.77 -3.92 -4.00
CA HIS A 33 -2.06 -3.23 -2.94
C HIS A 33 -3.04 -2.34 -2.16
N PHE A 34 -2.63 -1.94 -0.96
CA PHE A 34 -3.28 -0.88 -0.19
C PHE A 34 -2.28 0.27 -0.08
N GLU A 35 -2.70 1.46 -0.46
CA GLU A 35 -2.00 2.67 -0.06
C GLU A 35 -2.44 3.02 1.36
N MET A 36 -1.46 3.23 2.23
CA MET A 36 -1.69 3.49 3.66
C MET A 36 -1.04 4.80 4.04
N SER A 37 -1.60 5.48 5.04
CA SER A 37 -0.92 6.60 5.67
C SER A 37 0.38 6.12 6.34
N GLU A 38 1.40 6.98 6.37
CA GLU A 38 2.68 6.66 7.01
C GLU A 38 2.49 6.22 8.48
N MET A 39 1.52 6.82 9.17
CA MET A 39 1.21 6.48 10.56
C MET A 39 0.71 5.04 10.69
N ALA A 40 -0.28 4.63 9.89
CA ALA A 40 -0.81 3.26 9.93
C ALA A 40 0.24 2.23 9.46
N PHE A 41 1.06 2.60 8.46
CA PHE A 41 2.16 1.74 8.01
C PHE A 41 3.20 1.51 9.11
N ALA A 42 3.53 2.54 9.89
CA ALA A 42 4.49 2.46 10.99
C ALA A 42 4.06 1.54 12.14
N GLU A 43 2.77 1.20 12.24
CA GLU A 43 2.26 0.24 13.23
C GLU A 43 2.60 -1.21 12.86
N ILE A 44 2.82 -1.50 11.57
CA ILE A 44 3.06 -2.87 11.08
C ILE A 44 4.41 -3.05 10.37
N ALA A 45 5.11 -1.97 10.03
CA ALA A 45 6.37 -1.98 9.31
C ALA A 45 7.28 -0.79 9.69
N MET A 46 8.56 -0.86 9.33
CA MET A 46 9.46 0.29 9.51
C MET A 46 9.17 1.35 8.45
N ARG A 47 9.11 2.63 8.84
CA ARG A 47 8.87 3.79 7.92
C ARG A 47 9.83 3.92 6.72
N LYS A 48 10.93 3.17 6.71
CA LYS A 48 11.90 3.13 5.60
C LYS A 48 11.65 1.98 4.60
N ALA A 49 10.73 1.08 4.88
CA ALA A 49 10.36 0.01 3.98
C ALA A 49 9.44 0.56 2.88
N ASP A 50 9.64 0.11 1.65
CA ASP A 50 8.94 0.63 0.47
C ASP A 50 7.60 -0.08 0.24
N ILE A 51 7.62 -1.42 0.11
CA ILE A 51 6.43 -2.27 -0.04
C ILE A 51 6.58 -3.50 0.86
N VAL A 52 5.54 -3.79 1.63
CA VAL A 52 5.50 -4.93 2.54
C VAL A 52 4.34 -5.86 2.17
N GLN A 53 4.62 -7.15 2.06
CA GLN A 53 3.60 -8.16 1.83
C GLN A 53 2.77 -8.37 3.10
N ILE A 54 1.45 -8.39 2.97
CA ILE A 54 0.52 -8.51 4.08
C ILE A 54 -0.51 -9.61 3.86
N GLN A 55 -1.16 -10.02 4.93
CA GLN A 55 -2.40 -10.79 4.91
C GLN A 55 -3.49 -9.88 5.50
N TYR A 56 -4.67 -9.85 4.88
CA TYR A 56 -5.79 -9.01 5.33
C TYR A 56 -7.08 -9.83 5.41
N LYS A 57 -8.07 -9.29 6.14
CA LYS A 57 -9.41 -9.85 6.31
C LYS A 57 -10.43 -8.73 6.35
#